data_AF-A0AAN0M2X3-F1
#
_entry.id   AF-A0AAN0M2X3-F1
#
_cell.length_a   1.000
_cell.length_b   1.000
_cell.length_c   1.000
_cell.angle_alpha   90.00
_cell.angle_beta   90.00
_cell.angle_gamma   90.00
#
_symmetry.space_group_name_H-M   'P 1'
#
loop_
_entity.id
_entity.type
_entity.pdbx_description
1 polymer ?
#
loop_
_entity_poly.entity_id
_entity_poly.type
_entity_poly.pdbx_seq_one_letter_code
_entity_poly.pdbx_strand_id
1 'polypeptide(L)'
;MSNVSRARDLPFPYPDDLVIATPRMHMYMQMHRKINEIFRKYVDDENISTYSVDETFLDVTDSLEYFNCESAYEIAKLIQTEVYRETKIYTTVGIGDNPLLAKLALDNEAKDNKDMKAEWRYEDVASKLWKIEPMTDMWGIGHRGAIRLQKLGIFSVYDLAHANYDMLNSKLGVLGTQLYAHAWGIDRTFLGESYVPKSRSIGNSQVLNRDYTSRKEIEIVIREMADQVATRLRKEGVKTSNVSLWVGYSLGFVDRDGKTGFNKQKNIEMTNQSHKLVKFSLIFLNNILIIKQCVILV
;
A
#
# COMPACT_ATOMS: atom_id res chain seq x y z
N MET A 1 -3.70 -9.87 17.11
CA MET A 1 -3.50 -8.41 16.97
C MET A 1 -3.29 -8.11 15.50
N SER A 2 -3.73 -6.96 15.00
CA SER A 2 -3.43 -6.56 13.62
C SER A 2 -1.94 -6.23 13.50
N ASN A 3 -1.34 -6.47 12.32
CA ASN A 3 0.03 -6.02 12.01
C ASN A 3 0.17 -4.49 12.03
N VAL A 4 -0.96 -3.78 12.03
CA VAL A 4 -1.02 -2.33 12.23
C VAL A 4 -1.87 -2.06 13.47
N SER A 5 -1.20 -2.04 14.63
CA SER A 5 -1.77 -1.62 15.90
C SER A 5 -1.03 -0.38 16.41
N ARG A 6 -1.76 0.58 16.95
CA ARG A 6 -1.18 1.72 17.65
C ARG A 6 -0.97 1.33 19.12
N ALA A 7 -0.10 2.07 19.81
CA ALA A 7 0.17 1.85 21.24
C ALA A 7 -1.13 1.77 22.09
N ARG A 8 -2.12 2.60 21.76
CA ARG A 8 -3.44 2.60 22.42
C ARG A 8 -4.33 1.40 22.12
N ASP A 9 -4.03 0.64 21.07
CA ASP A 9 -4.77 -0.56 20.68
C ASP A 9 -4.20 -1.81 21.39
N LEU A 10 -3.09 -1.66 22.12
CA LEU A 10 -2.46 -2.71 22.90
C LEU A 10 -3.05 -2.75 24.33
N PRO A 11 -3.10 -3.93 24.97
CA PRO A 11 -3.56 -4.05 26.34
C PRO A 11 -2.75 -3.15 27.29
N PHE A 12 -3.44 -2.53 28.25
CA PHE A 12 -2.82 -1.71 29.30
C PHE A 12 -3.17 -2.24 30.70
N PRO A 13 -2.22 -2.37 31.64
CA PRO A 13 -0.78 -2.13 31.48
C PRO A 13 -0.19 -3.03 30.39
N TYR A 14 0.87 -2.55 29.74
CA TYR A 14 1.52 -3.35 28.70
C TYR A 14 2.02 -4.66 29.31
N PRO A 15 1.98 -5.77 28.55
CA PRO A 15 2.60 -7.02 28.97
C PRO A 15 4.07 -6.83 29.33
N ASP A 16 4.54 -7.48 30.40
CA ASP A 16 5.92 -7.35 30.88
C ASP A 16 6.96 -7.84 29.85
N ASP A 17 6.54 -8.68 28.91
CA ASP A 17 7.35 -9.22 27.82
C ASP A 17 7.27 -8.39 26.51
N LEU A 18 6.57 -7.25 26.53
CA LEU A 18 6.49 -6.37 25.35
C LEU A 18 7.83 -5.68 25.08
N VAL A 19 8.49 -6.08 24.00
CA VAL A 19 9.71 -5.42 23.50
C VAL A 19 9.35 -4.31 22.50
N ILE A 20 9.68 -3.06 22.85
CA ILE A 20 9.50 -1.90 21.96
C ILE A 20 10.85 -1.59 21.28
N ALA A 21 10.92 -1.79 19.97
CA ALA A 21 12.11 -1.50 19.17
C ALA A 21 11.93 -0.21 18.34
N THR A 22 12.95 0.65 18.29
CA THR A 22 12.97 1.84 17.44
C THR A 22 13.14 1.46 15.96
N PRO A 23 12.38 2.04 15.01
CA PRO A 23 12.49 1.72 13.60
C PRO A 23 13.87 2.12 13.03
N ARG A 24 14.46 1.23 12.23
CA ARG A 24 15.78 1.42 11.58
C ARG A 24 15.65 1.44 10.06
N MET A 25 14.96 2.45 9.52
CA MET A 25 14.61 2.52 8.09
C MET A 25 15.80 2.34 7.14
N HIS A 26 16.96 2.90 7.47
CA HIS A 26 18.16 2.74 6.65
C HIS A 26 18.59 1.26 6.52
N MET A 27 18.57 0.53 7.63
CA MET A 27 18.89 -0.91 7.65
C MET A 27 17.86 -1.72 6.86
N TYR A 28 16.57 -1.38 6.96
CA TYR A 28 15.53 -2.06 6.19
C TYR A 28 15.73 -1.86 4.68
N MET A 29 16.08 -0.65 4.24
CA MET A 29 16.39 -0.37 2.84
C MET A 29 17.68 -1.07 2.36
N GLN A 30 18.71 -1.16 3.20
CA GLN A 30 19.91 -1.94 2.87
C GLN A 30 19.56 -3.42 2.66
N MET A 31 18.75 -3.97 3.56
CA MET A 31 18.34 -5.37 3.48
C MET A 31 17.47 -5.65 2.27
N HIS A 32 16.49 -4.79 2.00
CA HIS A 32 15.67 -4.85 0.78
C HIS A 32 16.52 -4.92 -0.49
N ARG A 33 17.54 -4.05 -0.61
CA ARG A 33 18.47 -4.06 -1.75
C ARG A 33 19.23 -5.37 -1.83
N LYS A 34 19.80 -5.84 -0.73
CA LYS A 34 20.54 -7.10 -0.68
C LYS A 34 19.68 -8.29 -1.12
N ILE A 35 18.42 -8.36 -0.68
CA ILE A 35 17.48 -9.41 -1.08
C ILE A 35 17.14 -9.30 -2.58
N ASN A 36 16.87 -8.09 -3.08
CA ASN A 36 16.58 -7.88 -4.50
C ASN A 36 17.80 -8.16 -5.41
N GLU A 37 19.02 -7.95 -4.91
CA GLU A 37 20.25 -8.37 -5.61
C GLU A 37 20.35 -9.90 -5.72
N ILE A 38 19.87 -10.65 -4.72
CA ILE A 38 19.76 -12.11 -4.80
C ILE A 38 18.72 -12.49 -5.85
N PHE A 39 17.55 -11.86 -5.85
CA PHE A 39 16.50 -12.12 -6.84
C PHE A 39 16.98 -11.92 -8.28
N ARG A 40 17.77 -10.87 -8.54
CA ARG A 40 18.40 -10.61 -9.86
C ARG A 40 19.40 -11.66 -10.33
N LYS A 41 19.78 -12.61 -9.48
CA LYS A 41 20.57 -13.78 -9.93
C LYS A 41 19.71 -14.82 -10.62
N TYR A 42 18.41 -14.81 -10.39
CA TYR A 42 17.46 -15.80 -10.88
C TYR A 42 16.64 -15.32 -12.06
N VAL A 43 16.44 -14.00 -12.21
CA VAL A 43 15.65 -13.39 -13.28
C VAL A 43 16.33 -12.11 -13.78
N ASP A 44 16.06 -11.74 -15.03
CA ASP A 44 16.51 -10.46 -15.60
C ASP A 44 15.63 -9.27 -15.15
N ASP A 45 15.99 -8.06 -15.59
CA ASP A 45 15.31 -6.81 -15.20
C ASP A 45 13.89 -6.66 -15.81
N GLU A 46 13.53 -7.41 -16.84
CA GLU A 46 12.15 -7.45 -17.40
C GLU A 46 11.24 -8.40 -16.60
N ASN A 47 11.84 -9.33 -15.86
CA ASN A 47 11.15 -10.39 -15.11
C ASN A 47 11.13 -10.17 -13.59
N ILE A 48 11.42 -8.94 -13.13
CA ILE A 48 11.39 -8.54 -11.71
C ILE A 48 10.63 -7.24 -11.50
N SER A 49 9.72 -7.21 -10.52
CA SER A 49 9.00 -5.99 -10.16
C SER A 49 8.86 -5.82 -8.66
N THR A 50 9.47 -4.75 -8.12
CA THR A 50 9.38 -4.40 -6.71
C THR A 50 8.00 -3.83 -6.38
N TYR A 51 7.24 -4.51 -5.54
CA TYR A 51 5.91 -4.08 -5.10
C TYR A 51 5.98 -3.19 -3.84
N SER A 52 6.80 -3.60 -2.87
CA SER A 52 7.04 -2.87 -1.61
C SER A 52 8.49 -3.07 -1.13
N VAL A 53 8.81 -2.57 0.06
CA VAL A 53 10.13 -2.77 0.69
C VAL A 53 10.38 -4.25 1.05
N ASP A 54 9.33 -5.03 1.24
CA ASP A 54 9.37 -6.43 1.65
C ASP A 54 8.77 -7.41 0.63
N GLU A 55 8.19 -6.91 -0.46
CA GLU A 55 7.56 -7.74 -1.49
C GLU A 55 8.10 -7.44 -2.89
N THR A 56 8.37 -8.47 -3.68
CA THR A 56 8.85 -8.38 -5.05
C THR A 56 8.30 -9.56 -5.85
N PHE A 57 7.80 -9.28 -7.05
CA PHE A 57 7.36 -10.30 -8.00
C PHE A 57 8.52 -10.72 -8.89
N LEU A 58 8.59 -12.01 -9.18
CA LEU A 58 9.55 -12.61 -10.10
C LEU A 58 8.79 -13.48 -11.09
N ASP A 59 9.00 -13.27 -12.38
CA ASP A 59 8.61 -14.22 -13.41
C ASP A 59 9.79 -15.18 -13.63
N VAL A 60 9.62 -16.41 -13.19
CA VAL A 60 10.67 -17.44 -13.22
C VAL A 60 10.48 -18.41 -14.38
N THR A 61 9.54 -18.15 -15.29
CA THR A 61 9.13 -19.10 -16.34
C THR A 61 10.32 -19.62 -17.15
N ASP A 62 11.14 -18.71 -17.69
CA ASP A 62 12.34 -19.07 -18.47
C ASP A 62 13.50 -19.54 -17.57
N SER A 63 13.51 -19.12 -16.32
CA SER A 63 14.54 -19.48 -15.34
C SER A 63 14.47 -20.93 -14.89
N LEU A 64 13.29 -21.57 -14.94
CA LEU A 64 13.14 -22.97 -14.54
C LEU A 64 14.09 -23.89 -15.30
N GLU A 65 14.16 -23.75 -16.63
CA GLU A 65 15.05 -24.55 -17.48
C GLU A 65 16.51 -24.24 -17.18
N TYR A 66 16.89 -22.96 -17.09
CA TYR A 66 18.27 -22.54 -16.83
C TYR A 66 18.82 -23.09 -15.51
N PHE A 67 17.98 -23.15 -14.47
CA PHE A 67 18.36 -23.69 -13.15
C PHE A 67 18.08 -25.19 -12.99
N ASN A 68 17.66 -25.90 -14.05
CA ASN A 68 17.27 -27.31 -14.03
C ASN A 68 16.25 -27.62 -12.91
N CYS A 69 15.26 -26.75 -12.75
CA CYS A 69 14.17 -26.94 -11.79
C CYS A 69 12.95 -27.51 -12.53
N GLU A 70 12.38 -28.59 -12.03
CA GLU A 70 11.19 -29.23 -12.60
C GLU A 70 9.90 -28.48 -12.24
N SER A 71 9.96 -27.60 -11.25
CA SER A 71 8.79 -26.82 -10.79
C SER A 71 9.18 -25.47 -10.17
N ALA A 72 8.19 -24.58 -10.10
CA ALA A 72 8.31 -23.31 -9.40
C ALA A 72 8.61 -23.49 -7.88
N TYR A 73 8.19 -24.61 -7.29
CA TYR A 73 8.52 -24.94 -5.90
C TYR A 73 10.02 -25.14 -5.67
N GLU A 74 10.71 -25.76 -6.64
CA GLU A 74 12.14 -26.03 -6.54
C GLU A 74 12.95 -24.75 -6.62
N ILE A 75 12.68 -23.89 -7.61
CA ILE A 75 13.38 -22.61 -7.73
C ILE A 75 13.05 -21.69 -6.54
N ALA A 76 11.81 -21.69 -6.05
CA ALA A 76 11.43 -20.94 -4.84
C ALA A 76 12.23 -21.40 -3.62
N LYS A 77 12.46 -22.71 -3.47
CA LYS A 77 13.29 -23.27 -2.39
C LYS A 77 14.76 -22.84 -2.52
N LEU A 78 15.31 -22.79 -3.74
CA LEU A 78 16.67 -22.28 -3.98
C LEU A 78 16.78 -20.81 -3.54
N ILE A 79 15.84 -19.97 -3.98
CA ILE A 79 15.79 -18.55 -3.63
C ILE A 79 15.66 -18.37 -2.12
N GLN A 80 14.70 -19.05 -1.46
CA GLN A 80 14.51 -19.00 -0.01
C GLN A 80 15.81 -19.38 0.74
N THR A 81 16.48 -20.45 0.29
CA THR A 81 17.71 -20.94 0.91
C THR A 81 18.84 -19.92 0.77
N GLU A 82 19.00 -19.31 -0.41
CA GLU A 82 20.01 -18.29 -0.63
C GLU A 82 19.75 -17.02 0.17
N VAL A 83 18.51 -16.52 0.18
CA VAL A 83 18.12 -15.36 0.99
C VAL A 83 18.42 -15.63 2.46
N TYR A 84 18.02 -16.78 3.00
CA TYR A 84 18.29 -17.11 4.40
C TYR A 84 19.79 -17.26 4.68
N ARG A 85 20.56 -17.88 3.79
CA ARG A 85 22.01 -18.03 3.94
C ARG A 85 22.70 -16.66 4.05
N GLU A 86 22.33 -15.73 3.18
CA GLU A 86 22.96 -14.41 3.03
C GLU A 86 22.48 -13.37 4.06
N THR A 87 21.23 -13.47 4.49
CA THR A 87 20.57 -12.40 5.27
C THR A 87 20.03 -12.84 6.62
N LYS A 88 19.90 -14.16 6.84
CA LYS A 88 19.21 -14.77 7.99
C LYS A 88 17.73 -14.38 8.11
N ILE A 89 17.13 -13.91 7.01
CA ILE A 89 15.71 -13.60 6.90
C ILE A 89 15.00 -14.76 6.21
N TYR A 90 13.86 -15.15 6.77
CA TYR A 90 12.95 -16.08 6.13
C TYR A 90 12.06 -15.32 5.14
N THR A 91 11.88 -15.90 3.96
CA THR A 91 10.98 -15.36 2.93
C THR A 91 9.84 -16.33 2.69
N THR A 92 8.61 -15.85 2.73
CA THR A 92 7.44 -16.60 2.27
C THR A 92 7.29 -16.41 0.76
N VAL A 93 6.90 -17.44 0.02
CA VAL A 93 6.74 -17.37 -1.44
C VAL A 93 5.35 -17.87 -1.84
N GLY A 94 4.59 -17.03 -2.54
CA GLY A 94 3.39 -17.45 -3.24
C GLY A 94 3.69 -17.65 -4.72
N ILE A 95 3.14 -18.72 -5.29
CA ILE A 95 3.38 -19.14 -6.67
C ILE A 95 2.03 -19.09 -7.40
N GLY A 96 2.01 -18.51 -8.60
CA GLY A 96 0.78 -18.33 -9.36
C GLY A 96 1.00 -18.26 -10.87
N ASP A 97 -0.05 -18.51 -11.66
CA ASP A 97 -0.01 -18.31 -13.13
C ASP A 97 0.16 -16.83 -13.52
N ASN A 98 -0.09 -15.92 -12.58
CA ASN A 98 0.06 -14.48 -12.74
C ASN A 98 0.32 -13.82 -11.36
N PRO A 99 0.71 -12.53 -11.32
CA PRO A 99 1.02 -11.84 -10.07
C PRO A 99 -0.13 -11.83 -9.05
N LEU A 100 -1.38 -11.75 -9.50
CA LEU A 100 -2.56 -11.81 -8.64
C LEU A 100 -2.66 -13.15 -7.90
N LEU A 101 -2.61 -14.27 -8.62
CA LEU A 101 -2.69 -15.59 -7.99
C LEU A 101 -1.48 -15.85 -7.09
N ALA A 102 -0.29 -15.43 -7.50
CA ALA A 102 0.92 -15.54 -6.68
C ALA A 102 0.77 -14.75 -5.36
N LYS A 103 0.25 -13.52 -5.41
CA LYS A 103 0.02 -12.71 -4.22
C LYS A 103 -1.07 -13.28 -3.32
N LEU A 104 -2.16 -13.80 -3.90
CA LEU A 104 -3.22 -14.43 -3.13
C LEU A 104 -2.73 -15.71 -2.43
N ALA A 105 -1.95 -16.54 -3.12
CA ALA A 105 -1.30 -17.71 -2.53
C ALA A 105 -0.37 -17.32 -1.37
N LEU A 106 0.44 -16.27 -1.57
CA LEU A 106 1.35 -15.73 -0.55
C LEU A 106 0.58 -15.28 0.71
N ASP A 107 -0.47 -14.51 0.52
CA ASP A 107 -1.18 -13.83 1.61
C ASP A 107 -2.15 -14.74 2.37
N ASN A 108 -2.74 -15.74 1.70
CA ASN A 108 -3.85 -16.55 2.25
C ASN A 108 -3.50 -18.01 2.55
N GLU A 109 -2.35 -18.53 2.10
CA GLU A 109 -2.00 -19.95 2.31
C GLU A 109 -0.52 -20.15 2.68
N ALA A 110 0.40 -19.46 1.99
CA ALA A 110 1.83 -19.75 2.13
C ALA A 110 2.38 -19.51 3.55
N LYS A 111 1.85 -18.51 4.28
CA LYS A 111 2.32 -18.14 5.63
C LYS A 111 2.01 -19.21 6.69
N ASP A 112 1.00 -20.04 6.44
CA ASP A 112 0.57 -21.12 7.34
C ASP A 112 1.25 -22.46 7.03
N ASN A 113 1.86 -22.58 5.86
CA ASN A 113 2.60 -23.77 5.45
C ASN A 113 3.99 -23.82 6.10
N LYS A 114 4.41 -25.03 6.52
CA LYS A 114 5.69 -25.25 7.23
C LYS A 114 6.91 -24.80 6.43
N ASP A 115 6.86 -24.89 5.12
CA ASP A 115 7.92 -24.50 4.21
C ASP A 115 7.71 -23.10 3.60
N MET A 116 6.72 -22.36 4.13
CA MET A 116 6.41 -20.97 3.79
C MET A 116 6.14 -20.76 2.29
N LYS A 117 5.53 -21.75 1.62
CA LYS A 117 5.20 -21.72 0.20
C LYS A 117 3.76 -22.14 -0.04
N ALA A 118 3.13 -21.56 -1.05
CA ALA A 118 1.85 -22.06 -1.58
C ALA A 118 1.74 -21.75 -3.07
N GLU A 119 0.93 -22.54 -3.77
CA GLU A 119 0.75 -22.44 -5.22
C GLU A 119 -0.74 -22.44 -5.56
N TRP A 120 -1.16 -21.43 -6.32
CA TRP A 120 -2.53 -21.27 -6.80
C TRP A 120 -2.50 -21.18 -8.32
N ARG A 121 -3.31 -22.00 -8.99
CA ARG A 121 -3.46 -22.02 -10.44
C ARG A 121 -4.89 -21.69 -10.86
N TYR A 122 -5.15 -21.52 -12.16
CA TYR A 122 -6.51 -21.24 -12.65
C TYR A 122 -7.53 -22.30 -12.20
N GLU A 123 -7.14 -23.56 -12.10
CA GLU A 123 -7.98 -24.65 -11.56
C GLU A 123 -8.37 -24.46 -10.08
N ASP A 124 -7.59 -23.69 -9.32
CA ASP A 124 -7.85 -23.43 -7.90
C ASP A 124 -8.82 -22.26 -7.67
N VAL A 125 -9.17 -21.49 -8.71
CA VAL A 125 -9.99 -20.27 -8.55
C VAL A 125 -11.31 -20.57 -7.82
N ALA A 126 -12.01 -21.62 -8.23
CA ALA A 126 -13.29 -21.97 -7.62
C ALA A 126 -13.16 -22.57 -6.21
N SER A 127 -12.09 -23.32 -5.96
CA SER A 127 -11.89 -24.06 -4.70
C SER A 127 -11.23 -23.21 -3.61
N LYS A 128 -10.40 -22.22 -3.99
CA LYS A 128 -9.63 -21.34 -3.11
C LYS A 128 -10.07 -19.87 -3.20
N LEU A 129 -9.86 -19.20 -4.34
CA LEU A 129 -10.09 -17.75 -4.48
C LEU A 129 -11.53 -17.34 -4.17
N TRP A 130 -12.52 -18.05 -4.71
CA TRP A 130 -13.94 -17.75 -4.44
C TRP A 130 -14.36 -17.95 -2.99
N LYS A 131 -13.58 -18.73 -2.22
CA LYS A 131 -13.84 -19.02 -0.81
C LYS A 131 -13.05 -18.13 0.14
N ILE A 132 -12.31 -17.13 -0.35
CA ILE A 132 -11.61 -16.17 0.50
C ILE A 132 -12.65 -15.43 1.35
N GLU A 133 -12.49 -15.54 2.67
CA GLU A 133 -13.26 -14.81 3.66
C GLU A 133 -12.35 -14.34 4.79
N PRO A 134 -12.45 -13.06 5.21
CA PRO A 134 -13.32 -12.02 4.67
C PRO A 134 -12.91 -11.55 3.26
N MET A 135 -13.87 -11.00 2.49
CA MET A 135 -13.62 -10.46 1.13
C MET A 135 -12.50 -9.40 1.08
N THR A 136 -12.13 -8.79 2.21
CA THR A 136 -11.00 -7.87 2.31
C THR A 136 -9.63 -8.52 2.16
N ASP A 137 -9.56 -9.84 2.24
CA ASP A 137 -8.32 -10.61 2.08
C ASP A 137 -8.07 -10.93 0.59
N MET A 138 -9.06 -10.65 -0.28
CA MET A 138 -8.84 -10.58 -1.71
C MET A 138 -8.02 -9.33 -2.06
N TRP A 139 -6.90 -9.54 -2.75
CA TRP A 139 -6.03 -8.46 -3.20
C TRP A 139 -6.79 -7.44 -4.06
N GLY A 140 -6.67 -6.15 -3.69
CA GLY A 140 -7.37 -5.04 -4.34
C GLY A 140 -8.66 -4.59 -3.65
N ILE A 141 -9.19 -5.34 -2.67
CA ILE A 141 -10.41 -4.98 -1.95
C ILE A 141 -10.08 -4.55 -0.51
N GLY A 142 -9.98 -3.24 -0.29
CA GLY A 142 -9.92 -2.70 1.08
C GLY A 142 -11.31 -2.62 1.74
N HIS A 143 -11.36 -2.36 3.05
CA HIS A 143 -12.60 -2.26 3.84
C HIS A 143 -13.68 -1.35 3.21
N ARG A 144 -13.30 -0.17 2.69
CA ARG A 144 -14.24 0.74 2.00
C ARG A 144 -14.74 0.18 0.67
N GLY A 145 -13.88 -0.55 -0.05
CA GLY A 145 -14.25 -1.27 -1.27
C GLY A 145 -15.27 -2.35 -0.97
N ALA A 146 -15.04 -3.14 0.08
CA ALA A 146 -15.96 -4.18 0.53
C ALA A 146 -17.35 -3.62 0.88
N ILE A 147 -17.42 -2.52 1.66
CA ILE A 147 -18.70 -1.85 1.96
C ILE A 147 -19.41 -1.37 0.68
N ARG A 148 -18.66 -0.86 -0.30
CA ARG A 148 -19.23 -0.39 -1.57
C ARG A 148 -19.79 -1.55 -2.40
N LEU A 149 -19.11 -2.68 -2.43
CA LEU A 149 -19.57 -3.91 -3.08
C LEU A 149 -20.82 -4.49 -2.39
N GLN A 150 -20.84 -4.54 -1.06
CA GLN A 150 -22.00 -4.99 -0.28
C GLN A 150 -23.25 -4.14 -0.56
N LYS A 151 -23.09 -2.82 -0.73
CA LYS A 151 -24.20 -1.92 -1.14
C LYS A 151 -24.74 -2.22 -2.55
N LEU A 152 -23.98 -2.93 -3.38
CA LEU A 152 -24.40 -3.42 -4.70
C LEU A 152 -24.93 -4.86 -4.66
N GLY A 153 -25.06 -5.46 -3.47
CA GLY A 153 -25.51 -6.84 -3.29
C GLY A 153 -24.42 -7.90 -3.48
N ILE A 154 -23.14 -7.50 -3.47
CA ILE A 154 -21.99 -8.39 -3.65
C ILE A 154 -21.34 -8.60 -2.28
N PHE A 155 -21.43 -9.82 -1.73
CA PHE A 155 -21.00 -10.12 -0.37
C PHE A 155 -19.76 -11.01 -0.30
N SER A 156 -19.45 -11.74 -1.36
CA SER A 156 -18.30 -12.64 -1.48
C SER A 156 -17.52 -12.42 -2.78
N VAL A 157 -16.33 -13.03 -2.87
CA VAL A 157 -15.55 -13.06 -4.12
C VAL A 157 -16.31 -13.85 -5.20
N TYR A 158 -17.03 -14.91 -4.82
CA TYR A 158 -17.91 -15.64 -5.72
C TYR A 158 -18.99 -14.73 -6.33
N ASP A 159 -19.67 -13.92 -5.50
CA ASP A 159 -20.69 -12.99 -5.99
C ASP A 159 -20.08 -11.96 -6.95
N LEU A 160 -18.86 -11.49 -6.65
CA LEU A 160 -18.15 -10.53 -7.50
C LEU A 160 -17.81 -11.13 -8.87
N ALA A 161 -17.37 -12.39 -8.91
CA ALA A 161 -17.08 -13.11 -10.16
C ALA A 161 -18.35 -13.30 -11.03
N HIS A 162 -19.52 -13.45 -10.40
CA HIS A 162 -20.80 -13.68 -11.08
C HIS A 162 -21.68 -12.43 -11.20
N ALA A 163 -21.16 -11.26 -10.80
CA ALA A 163 -21.88 -10.00 -10.89
C ALA A 163 -22.04 -9.55 -12.36
N ASN A 164 -23.02 -8.70 -12.62
CA ASN A 164 -23.20 -8.10 -13.94
C ASN A 164 -22.03 -7.13 -14.24
N TYR A 165 -21.28 -7.43 -15.30
CA TYR A 165 -20.12 -6.64 -15.73
C TYR A 165 -20.48 -5.18 -16.03
N ASP A 166 -21.56 -4.92 -16.77
CA ASP A 166 -21.97 -3.56 -17.15
C ASP A 166 -22.36 -2.73 -15.92
N MET A 167 -22.98 -3.35 -14.92
CA MET A 167 -23.28 -2.73 -13.63
C MET A 167 -21.99 -2.34 -12.91
N LEU A 168 -21.00 -3.25 -12.82
CA LEU A 168 -19.71 -2.96 -12.17
C LEU A 168 -18.97 -1.83 -12.90
N ASN A 169 -18.94 -1.86 -14.23
CA ASN A 169 -18.34 -0.80 -15.03
C ASN A 169 -19.07 0.55 -14.82
N SER A 170 -20.40 0.56 -14.85
CA SER A 170 -21.21 1.76 -14.64
C SER A 170 -21.01 2.37 -13.24
N LYS A 171 -20.96 1.53 -12.20
CA LYS A 171 -20.92 1.97 -10.79
C LYS A 171 -19.51 2.24 -10.27
N LEU A 172 -18.51 1.52 -10.75
CA LEU A 172 -17.13 1.52 -10.21
C LEU A 172 -16.07 1.85 -11.27
N GLY A 173 -16.43 1.91 -12.56
CA GLY A 173 -15.50 2.17 -13.66
C GLY A 173 -14.45 1.08 -13.83
N VAL A 174 -13.25 1.50 -14.24
CA VAL A 174 -12.08 0.63 -14.48
C VAL A 174 -11.77 -0.27 -13.27
N LEU A 175 -11.94 0.24 -12.05
CA LEU A 175 -11.70 -0.56 -10.85
C LEU A 175 -12.71 -1.70 -10.72
N GLY A 176 -13.99 -1.48 -11.07
CA GLY A 176 -15.00 -2.53 -11.04
C GLY A 176 -14.72 -3.64 -12.04
N THR A 177 -14.33 -3.26 -13.26
CA THR A 177 -13.99 -4.23 -14.32
C THR A 177 -12.73 -5.00 -13.99
N GLN A 178 -11.74 -4.34 -13.35
CA GLN A 178 -10.54 -5.00 -12.85
C GLN A 178 -10.88 -6.01 -11.74
N LEU A 179 -11.66 -5.60 -10.75
CA LEU A 179 -12.09 -6.49 -9.65
C LEU A 179 -12.90 -7.69 -10.16
N TYR A 180 -13.74 -7.49 -11.17
CA TYR A 180 -14.44 -8.59 -11.85
C TYR A 180 -13.47 -9.60 -12.47
N ALA A 181 -12.48 -9.13 -13.24
CA ALA A 181 -11.46 -9.99 -13.83
C ALA A 181 -10.62 -10.71 -12.75
N HIS A 182 -10.22 -9.98 -11.70
CA HIS A 182 -9.46 -10.54 -10.59
C HIS A 182 -10.26 -11.62 -9.84
N ALA A 183 -11.58 -11.50 -9.74
CA ALA A 183 -12.42 -12.52 -9.10
C ALA A 183 -12.44 -13.84 -9.89
N TRP A 184 -12.09 -13.81 -11.19
CA TRP A 184 -11.83 -14.99 -12.02
C TRP A 184 -10.35 -15.41 -12.04
N GLY A 185 -9.51 -14.82 -11.18
CA GLY A 185 -8.07 -15.09 -11.14
C GLY A 185 -7.30 -14.50 -12.32
N ILE A 186 -7.90 -13.61 -13.11
CA ILE A 186 -7.29 -13.05 -14.32
C ILE A 186 -6.55 -11.76 -13.98
N ASP A 187 -5.24 -11.76 -14.21
CA ASP A 187 -4.38 -10.58 -14.22
C ASP A 187 -3.42 -10.68 -15.42
N ARG A 188 -3.27 -9.57 -16.15
CA ARG A 188 -2.43 -9.44 -17.36
C ARG A 188 -1.24 -8.51 -17.16
N THR A 189 -0.90 -8.21 -15.90
CA THR A 189 0.24 -7.37 -15.56
C THR A 189 1.52 -7.98 -16.12
N PHE A 190 2.26 -7.20 -16.90
CA PHE A 190 3.61 -7.54 -17.35
C PHE A 190 4.63 -6.93 -16.39
N LEU A 191 5.54 -7.74 -15.84
CA LEU A 191 6.47 -7.27 -14.80
C LEU A 191 7.49 -6.24 -15.32
N GLY A 192 7.86 -6.33 -16.59
CA GLY A 192 8.82 -5.41 -17.23
C GLY A 192 8.23 -4.03 -17.55
N GLU A 193 6.92 -3.83 -17.40
CA GLU A 193 6.31 -2.52 -17.57
C GLU A 193 6.57 -1.65 -16.33
N SER A 194 7.42 -0.62 -16.51
CA SER A 194 7.62 0.39 -15.49
C SER A 194 6.35 1.23 -15.30
N TYR A 195 5.78 1.20 -14.09
CA TYR A 195 4.62 2.04 -13.76
C TYR A 195 4.97 3.53 -13.89
N VAL A 196 4.29 4.22 -14.82
CA VAL A 196 4.34 5.67 -14.94
C VAL A 196 3.07 6.27 -14.35
N PRO A 197 3.15 6.97 -13.19
CA PRO A 197 1.97 7.58 -12.58
C PRO A 197 1.33 8.60 -13.54
N LYS A 198 0.03 8.45 -13.82
CA LYS A 198 -0.74 9.41 -14.65
C LYS A 198 -0.72 10.84 -14.09
N SER A 199 -0.62 10.96 -12.78
CA SER A 199 -0.42 12.24 -12.09
C SER A 199 0.63 12.08 -11.00
N ARG A 200 1.60 12.98 -11.01
CA ARG A 200 2.63 13.05 -9.97
C ARG A 200 2.21 14.09 -8.94
N SER A 201 1.90 13.64 -7.73
CA SER A 201 1.77 14.54 -6.58
C SER A 201 3.02 14.43 -5.71
N ILE A 202 3.50 15.57 -5.20
CA ILE A 202 4.58 15.63 -4.21
C ILE A 202 3.95 16.22 -2.96
N GLY A 203 3.69 15.37 -1.99
CA GLY A 203 3.11 15.75 -0.71
C GLY A 203 3.95 15.28 0.46
N ASN A 204 3.59 15.75 1.64
CA ASN A 204 4.17 15.36 2.91
C ASN A 204 3.07 15.17 3.94
N SER A 205 3.23 14.21 4.85
CA SER A 205 2.27 13.98 5.93
C SER A 205 2.98 13.66 7.23
N GLN A 206 2.37 14.07 8.33
CA GLN A 206 2.85 13.68 9.65
C GLN A 206 1.69 13.52 10.64
N VAL A 207 1.83 12.52 11.50
CA VAL A 207 1.02 12.37 12.70
C VAL A 207 1.72 13.13 13.82
N LEU A 208 0.99 14.02 14.50
CA LEU A 208 1.56 14.78 15.62
C LEU A 208 1.68 13.92 16.88
N ASN A 209 2.71 14.19 17.68
CA ASN A 209 2.99 13.47 18.94
C ASN A 209 1.93 13.70 20.04
N ARG A 210 1.15 14.78 19.92
CA ARG A 210 0.04 15.12 20.81
C ARG A 210 -0.98 15.99 20.10
N ASP A 211 -2.07 16.25 20.79
CA ASP A 211 -3.09 17.20 20.33
C ASP A 211 -2.55 18.63 20.38
N TYR A 212 -2.72 19.35 19.28
CA TYR A 212 -2.36 20.76 19.18
C TYR A 212 -3.63 21.57 19.34
N THR A 213 -3.66 22.47 20.32
CA THR A 213 -4.83 23.30 20.65
C THR A 213 -4.61 24.77 20.30
N SER A 214 -3.38 25.15 19.93
CA SER A 214 -3.04 26.49 19.49
C SER A 214 -2.89 26.55 17.98
N ARG A 215 -3.54 27.54 17.36
CA ARG A 215 -3.39 27.85 15.93
C ARG A 215 -1.93 28.06 15.56
N LYS A 216 -1.16 28.73 16.41
CA LYS A 216 0.26 29.01 16.15
C LYS A 216 1.07 27.72 15.99
N GLU A 217 0.80 26.70 16.80
CA GLU A 217 1.49 25.42 16.70
C GLU A 217 1.16 24.72 15.36
N ILE A 218 -0.11 24.71 14.97
CA ILE A 218 -0.57 24.13 13.70
C ILE A 218 0.07 24.87 12.50
N GLU A 219 0.13 26.20 12.56
CA GLU A 219 0.76 27.01 11.51
C GLU A 219 2.25 26.71 11.36
N ILE A 220 2.97 26.46 12.45
CA ILE A 220 4.39 26.06 12.41
C ILE A 220 4.54 24.74 11.67
N VAL A 221 3.75 23.74 12.01
CA VAL A 221 3.77 22.42 11.36
C VAL A 221 3.49 22.54 9.85
N ILE A 222 2.46 23.32 9.46
CA ILE A 222 2.14 23.54 8.04
C ILE A 222 3.29 24.25 7.32
N ARG A 223 3.94 25.24 7.97
CA ARG A 223 5.09 25.95 7.38
C ARG A 223 6.24 24.99 7.10
N GLU A 224 6.61 24.17 8.08
CA GLU A 224 7.67 23.17 7.93
C GLU A 224 7.35 22.16 6.83
N MET A 225 6.12 21.65 6.80
CA MET A 225 5.70 20.69 5.77
C MET A 225 5.69 21.29 4.37
N ALA A 226 5.16 22.51 4.21
CA ALA A 226 5.13 23.20 2.92
C ALA A 226 6.55 23.52 2.43
N ASP A 227 7.48 23.85 3.33
CA ASP A 227 8.89 24.05 2.96
C ASP A 227 9.59 22.75 2.55
N GLN A 228 9.31 21.64 3.24
CA GLN A 228 9.81 20.32 2.84
C GLN A 228 9.27 19.90 1.47
N VAL A 229 7.98 20.12 1.20
CA VAL A 229 7.36 19.89 -0.13
C VAL A 229 8.01 20.78 -1.18
N ALA A 230 8.21 22.07 -0.90
CA ALA A 230 8.88 23.01 -1.82
C ALA A 230 10.31 22.55 -2.14
N THR A 231 11.05 22.08 -1.14
CA THR A 231 12.41 21.53 -1.30
C THR A 231 12.41 20.29 -2.19
N ARG A 232 11.45 19.38 -2.02
CA ARG A 232 11.28 18.21 -2.88
C ARG A 232 10.91 18.59 -4.31
N LEU A 233 10.01 19.55 -4.52
CA LEU A 233 9.67 20.07 -5.85
C LEU A 233 10.92 20.62 -6.57
N ARG A 234 11.76 21.39 -5.87
CA ARG A 234 13.01 21.92 -6.42
C ARG A 234 14.03 20.84 -6.73
N LYS A 235 14.19 19.85 -5.85
CA LYS A 235 15.08 18.69 -6.08
C LYS A 235 14.70 17.90 -7.33
N GLU A 236 13.40 17.80 -7.61
CA GLU A 236 12.83 17.13 -8.78
C GLU A 236 12.74 18.03 -10.01
N GLY A 237 13.14 19.30 -9.93
CA GLY A 237 13.12 20.25 -11.06
C GLY A 237 11.74 20.67 -11.53
N VAL A 238 10.68 20.49 -10.72
CA VAL A 238 9.28 20.73 -11.12
C VAL A 238 8.63 21.89 -10.34
N LYS A 239 7.46 22.34 -10.81
CA LYS A 239 6.57 23.31 -10.15
C LYS A 239 5.17 22.71 -10.01
N THR A 240 4.39 23.20 -9.05
CA THR A 240 2.97 22.81 -8.89
C THR A 240 2.03 23.97 -9.22
N SER A 241 0.89 23.64 -9.83
CA SER A 241 -0.26 24.54 -10.06
C SER A 241 -1.42 24.28 -9.10
N ASN A 242 -1.30 23.32 -8.19
CA ASN A 242 -2.32 22.99 -7.20
C ASN A 242 -1.69 22.72 -5.83
N VAL A 243 -2.32 23.24 -4.78
CA VAL A 243 -1.94 22.95 -3.39
C VAL A 243 -3.16 22.40 -2.68
N SER A 244 -2.97 21.28 -1.98
CA SER A 244 -3.95 20.67 -1.10
C SER A 244 -3.48 20.73 0.34
N LEU A 245 -4.41 20.70 1.28
CA LEU A 245 -4.17 20.57 2.70
C LEU A 245 -5.30 19.76 3.30
N TRP A 246 -4.94 18.64 3.90
CA TRP A 246 -5.81 17.86 4.76
C TRP A 246 -5.32 17.92 6.20
N VAL A 247 -6.26 18.07 7.12
CA VAL A 247 -6.00 18.08 8.56
C VAL A 247 -7.04 17.19 9.23
N GLY A 248 -6.59 16.13 9.88
CA GLY A 248 -7.41 15.30 10.76
C GLY A 248 -7.73 16.00 12.09
N TYR A 249 -8.81 15.59 12.72
CA TYR A 249 -9.16 15.94 14.11
C TYR A 249 -8.78 14.82 15.07
N SER A 250 -8.93 15.10 16.37
CA SER A 250 -8.69 14.17 17.46
C SER A 250 -9.43 12.88 17.28
N LEU A 251 -8.77 11.82 17.74
CA LEU A 251 -9.45 10.56 17.92
C LEU A 251 -10.74 10.74 18.72
N GLY A 252 -11.85 10.24 18.18
CA GLY A 252 -13.18 10.35 18.79
C GLY A 252 -13.85 11.72 18.62
N PHE A 253 -13.16 12.71 18.08
CA PHE A 253 -13.79 14.00 17.75
C PHE A 253 -14.45 13.94 16.38
N VAL A 254 -15.70 14.35 16.35
CA VAL A 254 -16.51 14.48 15.15
C VAL A 254 -17.14 15.88 15.19
N ASP A 255 -17.01 16.64 14.11
CA ASP A 255 -17.65 17.95 14.04
C ASP A 255 -19.17 17.83 13.87
N ARG A 256 -19.87 18.98 13.83
CA ARG A 256 -21.32 19.04 13.68
C ARG A 256 -21.84 18.39 12.41
N ASP A 257 -20.99 18.24 11.40
CA ASP A 257 -21.33 17.63 10.10
C ASP A 257 -20.92 16.15 10.02
N GLY A 258 -20.47 15.53 11.12
CA GLY A 258 -20.03 14.14 11.10
C GLY A 258 -18.59 13.94 10.61
N LYS A 259 -17.78 15.00 10.47
CA LYS A 259 -16.43 14.90 9.88
C LYS A 259 -15.35 14.74 10.94
N THR A 260 -14.31 13.99 10.60
CA THR A 260 -13.12 13.71 11.42
C THR A 260 -11.88 14.51 10.96
N GLY A 261 -12.10 15.55 10.17
CA GLY A 261 -11.07 16.42 9.62
C GLY A 261 -11.62 17.28 8.48
N PHE A 262 -10.75 18.08 7.87
CA PHE A 262 -11.09 18.86 6.69
C PHE A 262 -10.06 18.69 5.58
N ASN A 263 -10.50 18.87 4.34
CA ASN A 263 -9.66 18.96 3.15
C ASN A 263 -9.95 20.28 2.44
N LYS A 264 -8.91 21.00 2.03
CA LYS A 264 -9.00 22.18 1.15
C LYS A 264 -7.93 22.09 0.07
N GLN A 265 -8.30 22.43 -1.15
CA GLN A 265 -7.35 22.54 -2.27
C GLN A 265 -7.60 23.82 -3.05
N LYS A 266 -6.57 24.33 -3.73
CA LYS A 266 -6.66 25.53 -4.57
C LYS A 266 -5.65 25.48 -5.70
N ASN A 267 -6.12 25.87 -6.89
CA ASN A 267 -5.23 26.15 -8.03
C ASN A 267 -4.49 27.46 -7.82
N ILE A 268 -3.19 27.45 -8.09
CA ILE A 268 -2.28 28.57 -7.88
C ILE A 268 -1.45 28.81 -9.13
N GLU A 269 -0.85 29.99 -9.22
CA GLU A 269 0.22 30.25 -10.18
C GLU A 269 1.36 29.25 -9.95
N MET A 270 1.89 28.67 -11.04
CA MET A 270 2.91 27.63 -10.97
C MET A 270 4.14 28.07 -10.16
N THR A 271 4.45 27.35 -9.09
CA THR A 271 5.58 27.69 -8.21
C THR A 271 6.17 26.46 -7.52
N ASN A 272 7.41 26.60 -7.07
CA ASN A 272 8.13 25.70 -6.15
C ASN A 272 8.85 26.50 -5.04
N GLN A 273 8.46 27.77 -4.87
CA GLN A 273 9.02 28.67 -3.86
C GLN A 273 8.33 28.43 -2.52
N SER A 274 9.12 28.19 -1.47
CA SER A 274 8.63 27.86 -0.13
C SER A 274 7.66 28.92 0.41
N HIS A 275 8.00 30.21 0.34
CA HIS A 275 7.15 31.27 0.88
C HIS A 275 5.78 31.35 0.18
N LYS A 276 5.70 31.08 -1.13
CA LYS A 276 4.43 31.05 -1.86
C LYS A 276 3.57 29.87 -1.42
N LEU A 277 4.15 28.67 -1.35
CA LEU A 277 3.42 27.46 -0.92
C LEU A 277 2.92 27.60 0.52
N VAL A 278 3.78 28.05 1.44
CA VAL A 278 3.41 28.37 2.82
C VAL A 278 2.23 29.34 2.88
N LYS A 279 2.29 30.44 2.12
CA LYS A 279 1.20 31.43 2.08
C LYS A 279 -0.11 30.79 1.63
N PHE A 280 -0.09 29.96 0.58
CA PHE A 280 -1.28 29.29 0.09
C PHE A 280 -1.83 28.26 1.09
N SER A 281 -0.97 27.45 1.72
CA SER A 281 -1.38 26.46 2.71
C SER A 281 -2.00 27.12 3.95
N LEU A 282 -1.47 28.25 4.41
CA LEU A 282 -1.99 28.96 5.59
C LEU A 282 -3.35 29.63 5.34
N ILE A 283 -3.65 30.03 4.10
CA ILE A 283 -4.98 30.59 3.75
C ILE A 283 -6.10 29.58 4.07
N PHE A 284 -5.83 28.28 3.96
CA PHE A 284 -6.81 27.25 4.26
C PHE A 284 -7.24 27.20 5.73
N LEU A 285 -6.43 27.75 6.65
CA LEU A 285 -6.77 27.82 8.08
C LEU A 285 -7.71 28.98 8.46
N ASN A 286 -7.93 29.96 7.59
CA ASN A 286 -8.60 31.21 7.97
C ASN A 286 -10.06 31.05 8.42
N ASN A 287 -10.71 29.93 8.10
CA ASN A 287 -12.11 29.67 8.44
C ASN A 287 -12.31 28.45 9.36
N ILE A 288 -11.28 28.03 10.10
CA ILE A 288 -11.30 26.75 10.82
C ILE A 288 -11.11 26.98 12.32
N LEU A 289 -12.12 26.57 13.08
CA LEU A 289 -12.05 26.50 14.54
C LEU A 289 -11.09 25.37 14.93
N ILE A 290 -10.07 25.73 15.71
CA ILE A 290 -8.99 24.85 16.16
C ILE A 290 -9.58 23.71 16.98
N ILE A 291 -9.47 22.45 16.54
CA ILE A 291 -9.71 21.31 17.42
C ILE A 291 -8.74 20.16 17.12
N LYS A 292 -7.89 19.93 18.14
CA LYS A 292 -7.34 18.70 18.74
C LYS A 292 -6.87 17.58 17.78
N GLN A 293 -5.71 16.97 18.04
CA GLN A 293 -4.94 15.94 17.26
C GLN A 293 -5.01 16.08 15.74
N CYS A 294 -3.98 16.67 15.16
CA CYS A 294 -3.88 16.76 13.71
C CYS A 294 -3.00 15.65 13.15
N VAL A 295 -3.49 14.98 12.12
CA VAL A 295 -2.62 14.46 11.07
C VAL A 295 -2.67 15.50 9.98
N ILE A 296 -1.56 16.19 9.73
CA ILE A 296 -1.49 17.17 8.66
C ILE A 296 -0.93 16.44 7.45
N LEU A 297 -1.60 16.57 6.30
CA LEU A 297 -1.15 16.11 5.01
C LEU A 297 -1.20 17.31 4.06
N VAL A 298 -0.03 17.76 3.62
CA VAL A 298 0.14 18.86 2.65
C VAL A 298 0.43 18.25 1.30
#